data_AF-A0A372QPT7-F1
#
_entry.id   AF-A0A372QPT7-F1
#
_cell.length_a   1.000
_cell.length_b   1.000
_cell.length_c   1.000
_cell.angle_alpha   90.00
_cell.angle_beta   90.00
_cell.angle_gamma   90.00
#
_symmetry.space_group_name_H-M   'P 1'
#
loop_
_entity.id
_entity.type
_entity.pdbx_description
1 polymer ?
#
loop_
_entity_poly.entity_id
_entity_poly.type
_entity_poly.pdbx_seq_one_letter_code
_entity_poly.pdbx_strand_id
1 'polypeptide(L)'
;MDSEKTAPNNVIEMIDRPHIVDLENTPKGIISESLENVPLIYPSVNYLIYFKRTLQHLFLTLLFDWTNIITSPINFLLTFVFFPLVAIVLFLLEIILRFISFMKWDVNDDERIKALDEPPNKYRKGFDLNSAQFLLYLSAILQERDEKKVTEAYRMISDLKKSLKKDKNPDDEQKIRKIYEILKKSESGIHKQLEEFDIKFTSLSELNTLGGPYAGMFWSDKGNFIVIAIKGTTPTNFNEWLTNATFQRMDARSYLFGEVHEGFYTQLFPADEYDSIRVDRMCPATRIIDAVRIKAESIRKRNGENNHKTPEDTPLVNVYVTGHSLGGALATLLYARLMKSPQSLGKDCLLRDGTVFASLSIGDSDFSAEFSSLSNKSNDEYKTLWRIVCDNDIAPRVPIGHHHPKLRRYTKKIHVMNYFHVGNEVRFYQDGSTPSSMNNIFTDDKELIFIERGLSWKDWRGLFGFYDPFDHAKHDKKATFERKLDDKLYSYEKFLIGPLSPFRNHMSHRYFAALEKSREFFENNDVNFKDKHVPGENIV
;
A
#
# COMPACT_ATOMS: atom_id res chain seq x y z
N MET A 1 36.62 -21.46 -39.09
CA MET A 1 36.29 -20.08 -38.64
C MET A 1 35.12 -20.29 -37.71
N ASP A 2 35.46 -20.78 -36.52
CA ASP A 2 34.56 -21.50 -35.63
C ASP A 2 34.58 -20.80 -34.29
N SER A 3 33.42 -20.30 -33.85
CA SER A 3 32.98 -20.34 -32.44
C SER A 3 31.67 -19.58 -32.28
N GLU A 4 30.63 -20.04 -32.97
CA GLU A 4 29.28 -19.98 -32.42
C GLU A 4 29.20 -21.03 -31.29
N LYS A 5 29.87 -20.74 -30.17
CA LYS A 5 29.74 -21.52 -28.94
C LYS A 5 28.73 -20.80 -28.06
N THR A 6 27.49 -21.27 -28.13
CA THR A 6 26.60 -21.49 -26.98
C THR A 6 26.97 -20.65 -25.75
N ALA A 7 26.38 -19.45 -25.65
CA ALA A 7 26.39 -18.70 -24.41
C ALA A 7 25.78 -19.59 -23.30
N PRO A 8 26.41 -19.68 -22.12
CA PRO A 8 25.89 -20.52 -21.05
C PRO A 8 24.48 -20.03 -20.71
N ASN A 9 23.52 -20.97 -20.69
CA ASN A 9 22.17 -20.76 -20.17
C ASN A 9 22.24 -19.88 -18.93
N ASN A 10 21.73 -18.65 -19.02
CA ASN A 10 21.63 -17.75 -17.87
C ASN A 10 20.81 -18.49 -16.82
N VAL A 11 21.50 -18.90 -15.75
CA VAL A 11 20.97 -19.81 -14.72
C VAL A 11 19.75 -19.24 -14.00
N ILE A 12 19.59 -17.91 -14.04
CA ILE A 12 18.47 -17.17 -13.47
C ILE A 12 17.99 -16.19 -14.55
N GLU A 13 16.68 -16.14 -14.78
CA GLU A 13 16.09 -15.18 -15.70
C GLU A 13 16.46 -13.75 -15.27
N MET A 14 16.69 -12.87 -16.25
CA MET A 14 17.12 -11.49 -15.98
C MET A 14 16.14 -10.74 -15.06
N ILE A 15 14.87 -11.14 -15.06
CA ILE A 15 13.82 -10.57 -14.22
C ILE A 15 13.93 -10.94 -12.74
N ASP A 16 14.52 -12.08 -12.38
CA ASP A 16 14.52 -12.56 -10.99
C ASP A 16 15.81 -12.18 -10.24
N ARG A 17 16.79 -11.62 -10.96
CA ARG A 17 18.03 -11.06 -10.38
C ARG A 17 17.81 -9.91 -9.39
N PRO A 18 16.88 -8.96 -9.61
CA PRO A 18 16.62 -7.87 -8.68
C PRO A 18 16.23 -8.34 -7.27
N HIS A 19 15.44 -9.42 -7.16
CA HIS A 19 15.02 -9.95 -5.86
C HIS A 19 16.19 -10.53 -5.07
N ILE A 20 17.08 -11.29 -5.71
CA ILE A 20 18.27 -11.84 -5.05
C ILE A 20 19.22 -10.71 -4.61
N VAL A 21 19.41 -9.70 -5.47
CA VAL A 21 20.23 -8.53 -5.14
C VAL A 21 19.62 -7.73 -3.99
N ASP A 22 18.30 -7.58 -3.95
CA ASP A 22 17.59 -6.94 -2.84
C ASP A 22 17.73 -7.73 -1.53
N LEU A 23 17.56 -9.05 -1.58
CA LEU A 23 17.69 -9.93 -0.43
C LEU A 23 19.12 -9.87 0.15
N GLU A 24 20.14 -9.72 -0.69
CA GLU A 24 21.53 -9.50 -0.26
C GLU A 24 21.74 -8.15 0.45
N ASN A 25 21.00 -7.13 0.03
CA ASN A 25 21.12 -5.76 0.54
C ASN A 25 20.21 -5.49 1.73
N THR A 26 19.26 -6.39 2.01
CA THR A 26 18.33 -6.27 3.13
C THR A 26 19.11 -6.32 4.46
N PRO A 27 18.96 -5.29 5.33
CA PRO A 27 19.66 -5.22 6.60
C PRO A 27 19.41 -6.48 7.45
N LYS A 28 20.45 -6.91 8.17
CA LYS A 28 20.27 -7.99 9.17
C LYS A 28 19.37 -7.48 10.29
N GLY A 29 18.42 -8.31 10.71
CA GLY A 29 17.64 -8.05 11.91
C GLY A 29 18.56 -7.76 13.11
N ILE A 30 18.14 -6.83 13.97
CA ILE A 30 18.91 -6.33 15.12
C ILE A 30 19.06 -7.40 16.22
N ILE A 31 18.25 -8.46 16.19
CA ILE A 31 18.12 -9.44 17.26
C ILE A 31 18.81 -10.76 16.88
N SER A 32 19.51 -11.38 17.84
CA SER A 32 20.20 -12.65 17.64
C SER A 32 19.23 -13.81 17.44
N GLU A 33 19.65 -14.80 16.65
CA GLU A 33 18.91 -16.02 16.28
C GLU A 33 18.27 -16.77 17.48
N SER A 34 18.90 -16.70 18.66
CA SER A 34 18.41 -17.30 19.90
C SER A 34 17.20 -16.60 20.54
N LEU A 35 17.00 -15.31 20.23
CA LEU A 35 15.96 -14.45 20.83
C LEU A 35 14.74 -14.27 19.92
N GLU A 36 14.88 -14.54 18.62
CA GLU A 36 13.81 -14.47 17.63
C GLU A 36 12.68 -15.47 17.91
N ASN A 37 13.01 -16.61 18.53
CA ASN A 37 12.05 -17.66 18.89
C ASN A 37 11.42 -17.47 20.28
N VAL A 38 11.73 -16.40 21.01
CA VAL A 38 11.10 -16.14 22.32
C VAL A 38 9.89 -15.22 22.15
N PRO A 39 8.65 -15.72 22.26
CA PRO A 39 7.44 -15.02 21.82
C PRO A 39 7.14 -13.68 22.53
N LEU A 40 7.79 -13.43 23.67
CA LEU A 40 7.61 -12.24 24.52
C LEU A 40 8.79 -11.27 24.48
N ILE A 41 10.00 -11.71 24.11
CA ILE A 41 11.20 -10.86 24.18
C ILE A 41 11.41 -10.07 22.89
N TYR A 42 11.19 -10.69 21.73
CA TYR A 42 11.45 -10.06 20.43
C TYR A 42 10.66 -8.75 20.20
N PRO A 43 9.33 -8.70 20.41
CA PRO A 43 8.57 -7.46 20.34
C PRO A 43 9.03 -6.39 21.34
N SER A 44 9.28 -6.81 22.57
CA SER A 44 9.66 -5.92 23.68
C SER A 44 10.94 -5.14 23.36
N VAL A 45 11.88 -5.73 22.64
CA VAL A 45 13.12 -5.05 22.22
C VAL A 45 12.85 -4.00 21.14
N ASN A 46 12.03 -4.31 20.12
CA ASN A 46 11.66 -3.33 19.09
C ASN A 46 10.89 -2.15 19.69
N TYR A 47 10.00 -2.41 20.64
CA TYR A 47 9.30 -1.37 21.39
C TYR A 47 10.25 -0.52 22.25
N LEU A 48 11.26 -1.10 22.87
CA LEU A 48 12.26 -0.34 23.63
C LEU A 48 13.11 0.56 22.72
N ILE A 49 13.50 0.08 21.54
CA ILE A 49 14.19 0.89 20.53
C ILE A 49 13.29 2.05 20.09
N TYR A 50 12.02 1.76 19.80
CA TYR A 50 11.02 2.76 19.45
C TYR A 50 10.82 3.79 20.56
N PHE A 51 10.68 3.36 21.80
CA PHE A 51 10.51 4.23 22.96
C PHE A 51 11.72 5.13 23.17
N LYS A 52 12.94 4.58 23.03
CA LYS A 52 14.18 5.36 23.06
C LYS A 52 14.19 6.44 21.99
N ARG A 53 13.87 6.11 20.73
CA ARG A 53 13.79 7.09 19.63
C ARG A 53 12.73 8.15 19.93
N THR A 54 11.55 7.73 20.35
CA THR A 54 10.46 8.63 20.76
C THR A 54 10.95 9.64 21.81
N LEU A 55 11.62 9.18 22.87
CA LEU A 55 12.19 10.07 23.89
C LEU A 55 13.25 11.03 23.32
N GLN A 56 14.11 10.57 22.42
CA GLN A 56 15.10 11.42 21.75
C GLN A 56 14.43 12.52 20.92
N HIS A 57 13.41 12.18 20.14
CA HIS A 57 12.66 13.16 19.34
C HIS A 57 11.90 14.13 20.23
N LEU A 58 11.21 13.66 21.27
CA LEU A 58 10.54 14.54 22.24
C LEU A 58 11.54 15.51 22.90
N PHE A 59 12.72 15.03 23.28
CA PHE A 59 13.78 15.87 23.81
C PHE A 59 14.25 16.93 22.80
N LEU A 60 14.49 16.55 21.54
CA LEU A 60 14.89 17.49 20.50
C LEU A 60 13.78 18.51 20.18
N THR A 61 12.53 18.08 20.10
CA THR A 61 11.38 18.97 19.92
C THR A 61 11.29 19.97 21.08
N LEU A 62 11.50 19.53 22.32
CA LEU A 62 11.53 20.42 23.48
C LEU A 62 12.71 21.40 23.42
N LEU A 63 13.88 20.93 22.98
CA LEU A 63 15.08 21.77 22.87
C LEU A 63 14.91 22.88 21.83
N PHE A 64 14.37 22.54 20.65
CA PHE A 64 14.23 23.48 19.53
C PHE A 64 12.93 24.29 19.56
N ASP A 65 11.91 23.84 20.30
CA ASP A 65 10.62 24.52 20.41
C ASP A 65 10.08 24.51 21.85
N TRP A 66 10.91 24.92 22.82
CA TRP A 66 10.50 25.01 24.23
C TRP A 66 9.34 25.98 24.45
N THR A 67 9.17 26.97 23.55
CA THR A 67 8.09 27.96 23.63
C THR A 67 6.71 27.34 23.37
N ASN A 68 6.64 26.14 22.78
CA ASN A 68 5.39 25.42 22.48
C ASN A 68 4.51 25.21 23.71
N ILE A 69 5.12 25.09 24.90
CA ILE A 69 4.44 25.01 26.20
C ILE A 69 3.46 26.17 26.37
N ILE A 70 3.86 27.37 25.94
CA ILE A 70 3.10 28.61 26.12
C ILE A 70 2.34 28.95 24.83
N THR A 71 2.97 28.80 23.66
CA THR A 71 2.42 29.27 22.39
C THR A 71 1.39 28.31 21.80
N SER A 72 1.46 27.01 22.11
CA SER A 72 0.51 26.00 21.63
C SER A 72 0.28 24.89 22.69
N PRO A 73 -0.29 25.22 23.87
CA PRO A 73 -0.34 24.33 25.04
C PRO A 73 -1.06 23.00 24.78
N ILE A 74 -2.09 23.00 23.92
CA ILE A 74 -2.80 21.78 23.51
C ILE A 74 -1.87 20.84 22.73
N ASN A 75 -1.08 21.39 21.80
CA ASN A 75 -0.12 20.61 21.02
C ASN A 75 0.99 20.05 21.91
N PHE A 76 1.45 20.85 22.88
CA PHE A 76 2.40 20.38 23.89
C PHE A 76 1.81 19.18 24.67
N LEU A 77 0.58 19.28 25.16
CA LEU A 77 -0.08 18.19 25.89
C LEU A 77 -0.28 16.94 25.02
N LEU A 78 -0.69 17.11 23.76
CA LEU A 78 -0.82 15.99 22.82
C LEU A 78 0.53 15.29 22.56
N THR A 79 1.59 16.06 22.38
CA THR A 79 2.92 15.55 22.01
C THR A 79 3.65 14.92 23.20
N PHE A 80 3.59 15.56 24.38
CA PHE A 80 4.42 15.17 25.53
C PHE A 80 3.67 14.35 26.59
N VAL A 81 2.33 14.33 26.57
CA VAL A 81 1.52 13.57 27.54
C VAL A 81 0.72 12.48 26.84
N PHE A 82 -0.12 12.86 25.88
CA PHE A 82 -1.05 11.92 25.25
C PHE A 82 -0.32 10.88 24.41
N PHE A 83 0.67 11.30 23.61
CA PHE A 83 1.41 10.38 22.75
C PHE A 83 2.20 9.31 23.52
N PRO A 84 3.03 9.63 24.54
CA PRO A 84 3.66 8.61 25.37
C PRO A 84 2.64 7.70 26.07
N LEU A 85 1.52 8.24 26.54
CA LEU A 85 0.47 7.46 27.20
C LEU A 85 -0.16 6.46 26.23
N VAL A 86 -0.51 6.89 25.01
CA VAL A 86 -1.04 6.01 23.97
C VAL A 86 -0.03 4.93 23.62
N ALA A 87 1.24 5.27 23.43
CA ALA A 87 2.29 4.26 23.17
C ALA A 87 2.37 3.18 24.28
N ILE A 88 2.23 3.58 25.56
CA ILE A 88 2.19 2.64 26.69
C ILE A 88 0.93 1.78 26.66
N VAL A 89 -0.24 2.37 26.42
CA VAL A 89 -1.52 1.64 26.33
C VAL A 89 -1.49 0.61 25.19
N LEU A 90 -0.95 1.00 24.05
CA LEU A 90 -0.77 0.15 22.88
C LEU A 90 0.20 -1.01 23.16
N PHE A 91 1.29 -0.76 23.89
CA PHE A 91 2.20 -1.81 24.36
C PHE A 91 1.51 -2.79 25.32
N LEU A 92 0.69 -2.31 26.26
CA LEU A 92 -0.08 -3.17 27.17
C LEU A 92 -1.14 -3.98 26.42
N LEU A 93 -1.83 -3.37 25.45
CA LEU A 93 -2.78 -4.07 24.59
C LEU A 93 -2.11 -5.20 23.80
N GLU A 94 -0.87 -4.99 23.34
CA GLU A 94 -0.10 -6.02 22.65
C GLU A 94 0.16 -7.25 23.53
N ILE A 95 0.61 -7.03 24.78
CA ILE A 95 0.84 -8.11 25.74
C ILE A 95 -0.45 -8.92 25.93
N ILE A 96 -1.60 -8.26 26.01
CA ILE A 96 -2.91 -8.90 26.17
C ILE A 96 -3.31 -9.69 24.91
N LEU A 97 -3.20 -9.11 23.71
CA LEU A 97 -3.55 -9.79 22.45
C LEU A 97 -2.67 -11.01 22.20
N ARG A 98 -1.37 -10.94 22.52
CA ARG A 98 -0.45 -12.09 22.41
C ARG A 98 -0.74 -13.15 23.46
N PHE A 99 -1.09 -12.77 24.67
CA PHE A 99 -1.55 -13.73 25.68
C PHE A 99 -2.81 -14.47 25.20
N ILE A 100 -3.76 -13.76 24.57
CA ILE A 100 -4.97 -14.35 23.98
C ILE A 100 -4.62 -15.27 22.80
N SER A 101 -3.71 -14.87 21.92
CA SER A 101 -3.24 -15.66 20.78
C SER A 101 -2.49 -16.91 21.22
N PHE A 102 -1.58 -16.79 22.20
CA PHE A 102 -0.85 -17.91 22.81
C PHE A 102 -1.78 -18.92 23.49
N MET A 103 -2.88 -18.45 24.08
CA MET A 103 -3.90 -19.30 24.71
C MET A 103 -4.82 -20.02 23.70
N LYS A 104 -4.74 -19.71 22.40
CA LYS A 104 -5.59 -20.31 21.34
C LYS A 104 -4.75 -21.04 20.31
N TRP A 105 -4.41 -22.28 20.66
CA TRP A 105 -3.90 -23.32 19.77
C TRP A 105 -4.94 -23.68 18.69
N ASP A 106 -4.47 -23.77 17.43
CA ASP A 106 -5.11 -24.23 16.19
C ASP A 106 -6.55 -23.78 15.87
N VAL A 107 -6.67 -22.88 14.90
CA VAL A 107 -7.82 -22.87 14.00
C VAL A 107 -7.29 -22.91 12.56
N ASN A 108 -7.27 -24.11 12.00
CA ASN A 108 -7.19 -24.33 10.56
C ASN A 108 -8.51 -23.86 9.95
N ASP A 109 -8.49 -22.78 9.19
CA ASP A 109 -9.61 -22.39 8.32
C ASP A 109 -9.09 -22.29 6.88
N ASP A 110 -9.14 -23.44 6.19
CA ASP A 110 -9.08 -23.53 4.73
C ASP A 110 -10.47 -23.12 4.17
N GLU A 111 -10.65 -21.85 3.82
CA GLU A 111 -11.74 -21.45 2.92
C GLU A 111 -11.20 -20.59 1.78
N ARG A 112 -11.16 -21.21 0.60
CA ARG A 112 -10.83 -20.56 -0.67
C ARG A 112 -11.97 -19.66 -1.10
N ILE A 113 -11.67 -18.39 -1.34
CA ILE A 113 -12.58 -17.47 -2.01
C ILE A 113 -12.44 -17.69 -3.51
N LYS A 114 -13.48 -18.23 -4.16
CA LYS A 114 -13.64 -18.14 -5.62
C LYS A 114 -14.25 -16.78 -5.95
N ALA A 115 -13.49 -15.93 -6.62
CA ALA A 115 -14.01 -14.70 -7.20
C ALA A 115 -14.51 -14.96 -8.64
N LEU A 116 -15.58 -14.27 -8.99
CA LEU A 116 -16.42 -14.44 -10.17
C LEU A 116 -15.74 -13.99 -11.48
N ASP A 117 -15.94 -14.78 -12.54
CA ASP A 117 -15.73 -14.42 -13.93
C ASP A 117 -16.89 -13.54 -14.42
N GLU A 118 -16.64 -12.27 -14.72
CA GLU A 118 -17.47 -11.52 -15.66
C GLU A 118 -16.63 -10.55 -16.52
N PRO A 119 -16.97 -10.39 -17.82
CA PRO A 119 -16.23 -9.54 -18.73
C PRO A 119 -16.44 -8.05 -18.43
N PRO A 120 -15.44 -7.19 -18.68
CA PRO A 120 -15.50 -5.77 -18.36
C PRO A 120 -16.54 -5.05 -19.23
N ASN A 121 -17.61 -4.53 -18.59
CA ASN A 121 -18.57 -3.64 -19.24
C ASN A 121 -18.18 -2.16 -19.08
N LYS A 122 -18.70 -1.37 -20.03
CA LYS A 122 -18.21 -0.06 -20.49
C LYS A 122 -17.92 1.03 -19.45
N TYR A 123 -16.82 1.72 -19.72
CA TYR A 123 -16.30 2.95 -19.11
C TYR A 123 -17.34 3.96 -18.60
N ARG A 124 -17.42 4.13 -17.27
CA ARG A 124 -17.76 5.43 -16.66
C ARG A 124 -16.49 6.28 -16.54
N LYS A 125 -16.59 7.57 -16.79
CA LYS A 125 -15.48 8.50 -16.55
C LYS A 125 -15.23 8.60 -15.04
N GLY A 126 -14.08 8.13 -14.59
CA GLY A 126 -13.58 8.31 -13.23
C GLY A 126 -13.09 7.01 -12.59
N PHE A 127 -13.99 6.27 -11.94
CA PHE A 127 -13.67 5.12 -11.09
C PHE A 127 -14.27 3.81 -11.64
N ASP A 128 -13.45 2.75 -11.71
CA ASP A 128 -13.85 1.42 -12.18
C ASP A 128 -13.83 0.40 -11.02
N LEU A 129 -15.00 -0.14 -10.69
CA LEU A 129 -15.18 -1.13 -9.61
C LEU A 129 -14.45 -2.44 -9.91
N ASN A 130 -14.47 -2.91 -11.15
CA ASN A 130 -13.86 -4.20 -11.52
C ASN A 130 -12.33 -4.10 -11.42
N SER A 131 -11.76 -2.99 -11.90
CA SER A 131 -10.34 -2.69 -11.71
C SER A 131 -9.96 -2.63 -10.22
N ALA A 132 -10.79 -1.99 -9.38
CA ALA A 132 -10.54 -1.94 -7.95
C ALA A 132 -10.57 -3.34 -7.29
N GLN A 133 -11.57 -4.17 -7.60
CA GLN A 133 -11.65 -5.53 -7.06
C GLN A 133 -10.47 -6.40 -7.51
N PHE A 134 -10.08 -6.30 -8.78
CA PHE A 134 -8.93 -6.99 -9.31
C PHE A 134 -7.62 -6.57 -8.61
N LEU A 135 -7.41 -5.27 -8.41
CA LEU A 135 -6.23 -4.76 -7.69
C LEU A 135 -6.24 -5.13 -6.20
N LEU A 136 -7.41 -5.25 -5.57
CA LEU A 136 -7.55 -5.78 -4.21
C LEU A 136 -7.17 -7.27 -4.16
N TYR A 137 -7.58 -8.05 -5.16
CA TYR A 137 -7.25 -9.47 -5.29
C TYR A 137 -5.76 -9.71 -5.40
N LEU A 138 -5.08 -8.98 -6.29
CA LEU A 138 -3.63 -9.06 -6.40
C LEU A 138 -2.93 -8.68 -5.08
N SER A 139 -3.42 -7.66 -4.38
CA SER A 139 -2.87 -7.28 -3.07
C SER A 139 -3.13 -8.32 -1.98
N ALA A 140 -4.24 -9.06 -2.04
CA ALA A 140 -4.57 -10.10 -1.06
C ALA A 140 -3.74 -11.37 -1.27
N ILE A 141 -3.56 -11.80 -2.51
CA ILE A 141 -2.77 -13.01 -2.86
C ILE A 141 -1.32 -12.91 -2.37
N LEU A 142 -0.74 -11.71 -2.30
CA LEU A 142 0.63 -11.54 -1.76
C LEU A 142 0.81 -12.11 -0.34
N GLN A 143 -0.27 -12.28 0.43
CA GLN A 143 -0.23 -12.87 1.76
C GLN A 143 0.04 -14.38 1.75
N GLU A 144 -0.15 -15.07 0.62
CA GLU A 144 0.06 -16.52 0.46
C GLU A 144 1.54 -16.92 0.37
N ARG A 145 2.47 -15.94 0.27
CA ARG A 145 3.90 -16.21 0.18
C ARG A 145 4.44 -16.77 1.49
N ASP A 146 5.18 -17.87 1.43
CA ASP A 146 5.79 -18.49 2.60
C ASP A 146 7.04 -17.74 3.07
N GLU A 147 6.87 -16.88 4.08
CA GLU A 147 7.95 -16.09 4.69
C GLU A 147 9.08 -16.95 5.28
N LYS A 148 8.79 -18.17 5.76
CA LYS A 148 9.84 -19.04 6.35
C LYS A 148 10.87 -19.44 5.30
N LYS A 149 10.41 -19.72 4.07
CA LYS A 149 11.29 -20.05 2.94
C LYS A 149 12.11 -18.84 2.49
N VAL A 150 11.55 -17.63 2.54
CA VAL A 150 12.29 -16.39 2.24
C VAL A 150 13.41 -16.17 3.27
N THR A 151 13.11 -16.37 4.56
CA THR A 151 14.10 -16.30 5.63
C THR A 151 15.19 -17.36 5.49
N GLU A 152 14.83 -18.59 5.10
CA GLU A 152 15.80 -19.64 4.76
C GLU A 152 16.73 -19.22 3.61
N ALA A 153 16.16 -18.69 2.53
CA ALA A 153 16.92 -18.18 1.38
C ALA A 153 17.88 -17.05 1.78
N TYR A 154 17.43 -16.11 2.63
CA TYR A 154 18.27 -15.04 3.17
C TYR A 154 19.46 -15.58 3.96
N ARG A 155 19.24 -16.58 4.82
CA ARG A 155 20.30 -17.23 5.60
C ARG A 155 21.35 -17.86 4.68
N MET A 156 20.89 -18.59 3.67
CA MET A 156 21.78 -19.19 2.66
C MET A 156 22.61 -18.15 1.90
N ILE A 157 22.02 -17.01 1.52
CA ILE A 157 22.76 -15.90 0.89
C ILE A 157 23.80 -15.32 1.87
N SER A 158 23.43 -15.13 3.14
CA SER A 158 24.34 -14.59 4.15
C SER A 158 25.56 -15.48 4.36
N ASP A 159 25.36 -16.79 4.35
CA ASP A 159 26.44 -17.76 4.50
C ASP A 159 27.29 -17.86 3.23
N LEU A 160 26.67 -17.79 2.04
CA LEU A 160 27.39 -17.68 0.76
C LEU A 160 28.30 -16.43 0.73
N LYS A 161 27.81 -15.29 1.21
CA LYS A 161 28.60 -14.04 1.28
C LYS A 161 29.80 -14.16 2.22
N LYS A 162 29.68 -14.92 3.30
CA LYS A 162 30.81 -15.22 4.20
C LYS A 162 31.82 -16.15 3.53
N SER A 163 31.38 -17.14 2.74
CA SER A 163 32.27 -18.08 2.05
C SER A 163 32.98 -17.44 0.86
N LEU A 164 32.29 -16.59 0.08
CA LEU A 164 32.85 -15.87 -1.08
C LEU A 164 34.00 -14.92 -0.71
N LYS A 165 34.03 -14.41 0.53
CA LYS A 165 35.16 -13.61 1.04
C LYS A 165 36.42 -14.44 1.32
N LYS A 166 36.32 -15.78 1.33
CA LYS A 166 37.41 -16.69 1.71
C LYS A 166 38.00 -17.50 0.55
N ASP A 167 37.23 -17.80 -0.50
CA ASP A 167 37.72 -18.21 -1.84
C ASP A 167 36.52 -18.44 -2.79
N LYS A 168 36.70 -18.29 -4.11
CA LYS A 168 35.64 -18.60 -5.12
C LYS A 168 35.61 -20.11 -5.38
N ASN A 169 34.49 -20.77 -5.07
CA ASN A 169 34.34 -22.21 -5.25
C ASN A 169 33.37 -22.50 -6.42
N PRO A 170 33.61 -23.52 -7.26
CA PRO A 170 32.67 -23.90 -8.33
C PRO A 170 31.30 -24.41 -7.84
N ASP A 171 31.13 -24.63 -6.53
CA ASP A 171 29.88 -24.99 -5.86
C ASP A 171 28.92 -23.78 -5.64
N ASP A 172 29.39 -22.55 -5.88
CA ASP A 172 28.60 -21.34 -5.60
C ASP A 172 27.43 -21.15 -6.58
N GLU A 173 27.56 -21.58 -7.84
CA GLU A 173 26.45 -21.55 -8.81
C GLU A 173 25.32 -22.51 -8.43
N GLN A 174 25.65 -23.68 -7.87
CA GLN A 174 24.64 -24.64 -7.42
C GLN A 174 23.88 -24.13 -6.20
N LYS A 175 24.57 -23.44 -5.28
CA LYS A 175 23.94 -22.77 -4.14
C LYS A 175 22.99 -21.67 -4.58
N ILE A 176 23.39 -20.84 -5.56
CA ILE A 176 22.53 -19.79 -6.12
C ILE A 176 21.27 -20.39 -6.76
N ARG A 177 21.39 -21.49 -7.52
CA ARG A 177 20.22 -22.22 -8.05
C ARG A 177 19.29 -22.70 -6.94
N LYS A 178 19.85 -23.29 -5.88
CA LYS A 178 19.07 -23.78 -4.74
C LYS A 178 18.33 -22.65 -4.03
N ILE A 179 18.97 -21.49 -3.86
CA ILE A 179 18.33 -20.28 -3.29
C ILE A 179 17.14 -19.86 -4.15
N TYR A 180 17.32 -19.78 -5.48
CA TYR A 180 16.26 -19.43 -6.40
C TYR A 180 15.07 -20.41 -6.35
N GLU A 181 15.34 -21.72 -6.30
CA GLU A 181 14.31 -22.75 -6.15
C GLU A 181 13.52 -22.61 -4.84
N ILE A 182 14.17 -22.21 -3.74
CA ILE A 182 13.49 -21.96 -2.46
C ILE A 182 12.58 -20.73 -2.56
N LEU A 183 13.07 -19.65 -3.18
CA LEU A 183 12.27 -18.43 -3.40
C LEU A 183 11.06 -18.73 -4.28
N LYS A 184 11.24 -19.45 -5.40
CA LYS A 184 10.12 -19.87 -6.26
C LYS A 184 9.11 -20.76 -5.54
N LYS A 185 9.58 -21.66 -4.68
CA LYS A 185 8.71 -22.47 -3.80
C LYS A 185 7.95 -21.63 -2.79
N SER A 186 8.53 -20.51 -2.31
CA SER A 186 7.84 -19.58 -1.42
C SER A 186 6.63 -18.91 -2.07
N GLU A 187 6.66 -18.77 -3.40
CA GLU A 187 5.62 -18.13 -4.22
C GLU A 187 4.60 -19.12 -4.81
N SER A 188 4.71 -20.42 -4.48
CA SER A 188 3.86 -21.47 -5.06
C SER A 188 2.35 -21.25 -4.83
N GLY A 189 1.95 -20.73 -3.68
CA GLY A 189 0.56 -20.38 -3.39
C GLY A 189 0.02 -19.29 -4.32
N ILE A 190 0.85 -18.28 -4.62
CA ILE A 190 0.53 -17.20 -5.54
C ILE A 190 0.38 -17.74 -6.97
N HIS A 191 1.37 -18.49 -7.44
CA HIS A 191 1.34 -19.06 -8.79
C HIS A 191 0.12 -19.97 -9.00
N LYS A 192 -0.22 -20.80 -8.01
CA LYS A 192 -1.39 -21.68 -8.08
C LYS A 192 -2.70 -20.92 -8.24
N GLN A 193 -2.85 -19.76 -7.60
CA GLN A 193 -4.05 -18.93 -7.76
C GLN A 193 -4.06 -18.20 -9.11
N LEU A 194 -2.88 -17.89 -9.66
CA LEU A 194 -2.74 -17.24 -10.96
C LEU A 194 -2.82 -18.19 -12.15
N GLU A 195 -2.72 -19.52 -11.97
CA GLU A 195 -2.74 -20.51 -13.06
C GLU A 195 -3.97 -20.41 -13.96
N GLU A 196 -5.12 -20.02 -13.39
CA GLU A 196 -6.37 -19.83 -14.11
C GLU A 196 -6.38 -18.52 -14.94
N PHE A 197 -5.46 -17.60 -14.67
CA PHE A 197 -5.34 -16.30 -15.30
C PHE A 197 -4.10 -16.21 -16.21
N ASP A 198 -4.15 -15.42 -17.29
CA ASP A 198 -2.96 -15.12 -18.12
C ASP A 198 -2.06 -14.07 -17.44
N ILE A 199 -1.76 -14.28 -16.15
CA ILE A 199 -1.04 -13.37 -15.27
C ILE A 199 0.15 -14.11 -14.67
N LYS A 200 1.31 -13.48 -14.76
CA LYS A 200 2.56 -13.96 -14.18
C LYS A 200 2.96 -13.11 -12.98
N PHE A 201 3.75 -13.68 -12.09
CA PHE A 201 4.19 -13.03 -10.85
C PHE A 201 5.68 -13.25 -10.60
N THR A 202 6.32 -12.27 -9.95
CA THR A 202 7.64 -12.39 -9.33
C THR A 202 7.75 -11.41 -8.16
N SER A 203 8.50 -11.75 -7.11
CA SER A 203 8.89 -10.79 -6.07
C SER A 203 9.95 -9.82 -6.59
N LEU A 204 9.89 -8.55 -6.15
CA LEU A 204 10.84 -7.51 -6.55
C LEU A 204 11.78 -7.08 -5.42
N SER A 205 11.24 -6.88 -4.21
CA SER A 205 11.99 -6.34 -3.09
C SER A 205 11.34 -6.66 -1.75
N GLU A 206 12.15 -6.93 -0.74
CA GLU A 206 11.80 -7.11 0.68
C GLU A 206 11.76 -5.77 1.45
N LEU A 207 11.89 -4.64 0.77
CA LEU A 207 11.66 -3.29 1.34
C LEU A 207 12.46 -3.00 2.62
N ASN A 208 13.73 -3.45 2.64
CA ASN A 208 14.64 -3.36 3.79
C ASN A 208 14.14 -4.06 5.07
N THR A 209 13.18 -4.97 4.97
CA THR A 209 12.63 -5.75 6.08
C THR A 209 12.70 -7.24 5.78
N LEU A 210 12.96 -8.09 6.78
CA LEU A 210 12.93 -9.54 6.59
C LEU A 210 11.64 -10.12 7.18
N GLY A 211 10.81 -10.75 6.36
CA GLY A 211 9.55 -11.37 6.80
C GLY A 211 8.40 -10.39 7.04
N GLY A 212 8.51 -9.14 6.58
CA GLY A 212 7.49 -8.11 6.77
C GLY A 212 6.83 -7.67 5.44
N PRO A 213 6.75 -6.36 5.15
CA PRO A 213 6.27 -5.85 3.88
C PRO A 213 7.24 -6.21 2.73
N TYR A 214 6.69 -6.49 1.56
CA TYR A 214 7.48 -6.73 0.35
C TYR A 214 6.72 -6.24 -0.88
N ALA A 215 7.45 -5.96 -1.96
CA ALA A 215 6.91 -5.58 -3.25
C ALA A 215 6.98 -6.76 -4.23
N GLY A 216 5.89 -7.02 -4.93
CA GLY A 216 5.79 -7.97 -6.01
C GLY A 216 5.28 -7.32 -7.30
N MET A 217 5.49 -8.01 -8.42
CA MET A 217 5.06 -7.56 -9.74
C MET A 217 4.21 -8.62 -10.41
N PHE A 218 3.00 -8.24 -10.79
CA PHE A 218 2.13 -9.03 -11.64
C PHE A 218 2.16 -8.46 -13.05
N TRP A 219 2.14 -9.29 -14.09
CA TRP A 219 2.03 -8.81 -15.47
C TRP A 219 1.30 -9.77 -16.38
N SER A 220 0.67 -9.23 -17.42
CA SER A 220 0.10 -10.00 -18.52
C SER A 220 0.68 -9.52 -19.84
N ASP A 221 1.24 -10.44 -20.61
CA ASP A 221 1.77 -10.13 -21.93
C ASP A 221 0.63 -9.81 -22.91
N LYS A 222 -0.50 -10.55 -22.83
CA LYS A 222 -1.71 -10.31 -23.65
C LYS A 222 -2.48 -9.08 -23.22
N GLY A 223 -2.64 -8.87 -21.91
CA GLY A 223 -3.32 -7.70 -21.34
C GLY A 223 -2.51 -6.40 -21.44
N ASN A 224 -1.22 -6.47 -21.78
CA ASN A 224 -0.31 -5.33 -21.90
C ASN A 224 -0.29 -4.44 -20.65
N PHE A 225 -0.17 -5.06 -19.48
CA PHE A 225 -0.10 -4.35 -18.21
C PHE A 225 0.89 -4.98 -17.24
N ILE A 226 1.35 -4.14 -16.31
CA ILE A 226 2.13 -4.49 -15.13
C ILE A 226 1.41 -3.88 -13.92
N VAL A 227 1.24 -4.67 -12.85
CA VAL A 227 0.76 -4.20 -11.55
C VAL A 227 1.88 -4.37 -10.54
N ILE A 228 2.31 -3.27 -9.93
CA ILE A 228 3.19 -3.27 -8.78
C ILE A 228 2.30 -3.36 -7.54
N ALA A 229 2.39 -4.46 -6.81
CA ALA A 229 1.60 -4.69 -5.62
C ALA A 229 2.53 -4.76 -4.40
N ILE A 230 2.18 -4.04 -3.34
CA ILE A 230 2.97 -4.03 -2.11
C ILE A 230 2.17 -4.69 -1.00
N LYS A 231 2.74 -5.74 -0.41
CA LYS A 231 2.19 -6.39 0.78
C LYS A 231 2.47 -5.52 2.00
N GLY A 232 1.42 -5.26 2.78
CA GLY A 232 1.55 -4.69 4.12
C GLY A 232 1.87 -5.74 5.18
N THR A 233 1.68 -5.37 6.45
CA THR A 233 1.72 -6.33 7.55
C THR A 233 0.49 -7.22 7.50
N THR A 234 0.65 -8.50 7.85
CA THR A 234 -0.48 -9.41 7.98
C THR A 234 -1.45 -8.84 9.03
N PRO A 235 -2.77 -8.81 8.79
CA PRO A 235 -3.73 -8.19 9.71
C PRO A 235 -3.73 -8.78 11.13
N THR A 236 -3.24 -10.01 11.29
CA THR A 236 -3.08 -10.69 12.58
C THR A 236 -1.83 -10.25 13.35
N ASN A 237 -0.84 -9.65 12.67
CA ASN A 237 0.37 -9.09 13.27
C ASN A 237 0.18 -7.60 13.57
N PHE A 238 -0.82 -7.29 14.41
CA PHE A 238 -1.11 -5.93 14.89
C PHE A 238 0.10 -5.22 15.52
N ASN A 239 1.09 -5.99 15.99
CA ASN A 239 2.35 -5.50 16.53
C ASN A 239 3.15 -4.68 15.52
N GLU A 240 3.43 -5.23 14.33
CA GLU A 240 4.17 -4.51 13.29
C GLU A 240 3.37 -3.33 12.74
N TRP A 241 2.06 -3.47 12.64
CA TRP A 241 1.18 -2.38 12.19
C TRP A 241 1.25 -1.18 13.14
N LEU A 242 1.23 -1.42 14.45
CA LEU A 242 1.17 -0.39 15.48
C LEU A 242 2.53 0.25 15.78
N THR A 243 3.60 -0.54 15.71
CA THR A 243 4.98 -0.04 15.81
C THR A 243 5.41 0.74 14.58
N ASN A 244 4.85 0.43 13.40
CA ASN A 244 5.03 1.21 12.17
C ASN A 244 4.09 2.42 12.08
N ALA A 245 3.13 2.57 12.98
CA ALA A 245 2.24 3.73 13.09
C ALA A 245 2.84 4.82 14.01
N THR A 246 4.14 5.09 13.86
CA THR A 246 4.78 6.15 14.63
C THR A 246 4.27 7.52 14.16
N PHE A 247 4.49 8.57 14.96
CA PHE A 247 4.19 9.93 14.53
C PHE A 247 5.45 10.66 14.06
N GLN A 248 6.51 9.90 13.77
CA GLN A 248 7.78 10.45 13.33
C GLN A 248 7.73 10.73 11.84
N ARG A 249 8.10 11.96 11.50
CA ARG A 249 8.23 12.42 10.11
C ARG A 249 9.70 12.66 9.83
N MET A 250 10.09 12.41 8.60
CA MET A 250 11.42 12.73 8.10
C MET A 250 11.31 13.51 6.79
N ASP A 251 12.34 14.30 6.51
CA ASP A 251 12.45 15.03 5.26
C ASP A 251 12.54 14.04 4.09
N ALA A 252 11.63 14.19 3.13
CA ALA A 252 11.52 13.30 1.99
C ALA A 252 11.85 14.02 0.68
N ARG A 253 12.25 15.29 0.72
CA ARG A 253 12.35 16.16 -0.47
C ARG A 253 13.31 15.64 -1.54
N SER A 254 14.32 14.85 -1.20
CA SER A 254 15.21 14.25 -2.20
C SER A 254 14.48 13.30 -3.15
N TYR A 255 13.60 12.45 -2.64
CA TYR A 255 12.91 11.44 -3.44
C TYR A 255 11.44 11.77 -3.71
N LEU A 256 10.78 12.48 -2.79
CA LEU A 256 9.35 12.80 -2.75
C LEU A 256 9.13 14.31 -2.53
N PHE A 257 8.22 14.68 -1.63
CA PHE A 257 7.78 16.04 -1.35
C PHE A 257 7.71 16.22 0.17
N GLY A 258 7.91 17.45 0.67
CA GLY A 258 7.72 17.77 2.08
C GLY A 258 8.34 16.76 3.07
N GLU A 259 7.60 16.47 4.13
CA GLU A 259 7.96 15.46 5.12
C GLU A 259 6.99 14.28 5.05
N VAL A 260 7.50 13.06 5.21
CA VAL A 260 6.67 11.84 5.24
C VAL A 260 7.01 10.97 6.44
N HIS A 261 6.15 10.02 6.74
CA HIS A 261 6.31 9.10 7.85
C HIS A 261 7.62 8.31 7.74
N GLU A 262 8.48 8.42 8.77
CA GLU A 262 9.86 7.90 8.78
C GLU A 262 9.90 6.38 8.56
N GLY A 263 9.03 5.64 9.26
CA GLY A 263 8.97 4.19 9.18
C GLY A 263 8.57 3.68 7.78
N PHE A 264 7.84 4.48 7.00
CA PHE A 264 7.45 4.08 5.63
C PHE A 264 8.50 4.51 4.62
N TYR A 265 9.11 5.68 4.82
CA TYR A 265 10.16 6.19 3.95
C TYR A 265 11.39 5.28 3.95
N THR A 266 11.87 4.90 5.14
CA THR A 266 13.11 4.08 5.30
C THR A 266 13.00 2.67 4.70
N GLN A 267 11.79 2.19 4.44
CA GLN A 267 11.54 0.93 3.75
C GLN A 267 11.69 1.04 2.22
N LEU A 268 11.49 2.23 1.66
CA LEU A 268 11.56 2.47 0.21
C LEU A 268 12.78 3.25 -0.24
N PHE A 269 13.26 4.15 0.60
CA PHE A 269 14.28 5.15 0.32
C PHE A 269 15.37 5.13 1.39
N PRO A 270 16.60 5.56 1.06
CA PRO A 270 17.69 5.61 2.03
C PRO A 270 17.46 6.65 3.13
N ALA A 271 17.80 6.29 4.37
CA ALA A 271 17.65 7.17 5.52
C ALA A 271 18.65 8.35 5.53
N ASP A 272 19.87 8.13 5.02
CA ASP A 272 20.95 9.12 5.03
C ASP A 272 21.24 9.64 3.62
N GLU A 273 20.98 10.92 3.37
CA GLU A 273 21.19 11.57 2.07
C GLU A 273 22.67 11.85 1.74
N TYR A 274 23.55 11.82 2.75
CA TYR A 274 24.96 12.25 2.60
C TYR A 274 25.89 11.23 1.91
N ASP A 275 25.47 9.98 1.69
CA ASP A 275 26.25 8.93 1.00
C ASP A 275 25.79 8.68 -0.47
N SER A 276 25.36 9.74 -1.14
CA SER A 276 24.45 9.76 -2.29
C SER A 276 24.91 9.15 -3.63
N ILE A 277 26.14 8.65 -3.80
CA ILE A 277 26.60 8.12 -5.11
C ILE A 277 26.59 6.59 -5.17
N ARG A 278 26.76 5.88 -4.03
CA ARG A 278 26.72 4.41 -3.97
C ARG A 278 25.37 3.85 -3.52
N VAL A 279 24.56 4.69 -2.88
CA VAL A 279 23.31 4.29 -2.22
C VAL A 279 22.11 4.17 -3.20
N ASP A 280 22.16 4.82 -4.37
CA ASP A 280 21.03 4.84 -5.32
C ASP A 280 20.68 3.46 -5.89
N ARG A 281 21.69 2.60 -6.14
CA ARG A 281 21.46 1.19 -6.56
C ARG A 281 20.97 0.29 -5.42
N MET A 282 21.14 0.72 -4.17
CA MET A 282 20.69 0.00 -2.98
C MET A 282 19.30 0.46 -2.52
N CYS A 283 18.67 1.41 -3.21
CA CYS A 283 17.32 1.89 -2.90
C CYS A 283 16.25 0.88 -3.39
N PRO A 284 15.37 0.37 -2.51
CA PRO A 284 14.25 -0.50 -2.90
C PRO A 284 13.37 0.08 -4.01
N ALA A 285 13.00 1.37 -3.92
CA ALA A 285 12.17 2.01 -4.94
C ALA A 285 12.85 2.02 -6.32
N THR A 286 14.15 2.34 -6.39
CA THR A 286 14.91 2.33 -7.66
C THR A 286 14.95 0.93 -8.27
N ARG A 287 15.16 -0.10 -7.46
CA ARG A 287 15.19 -1.50 -7.90
C ARG A 287 13.84 -1.98 -8.44
N ILE A 288 12.74 -1.60 -7.78
CA ILE A 288 11.38 -1.88 -8.26
C ILE A 288 11.16 -1.22 -9.63
N ILE A 289 11.52 0.06 -9.76
CA ILE A 289 11.35 0.82 -11.01
C ILE A 289 12.19 0.21 -12.15
N ASP A 290 13.44 -0.15 -11.88
CA ASP A 290 14.33 -0.77 -12.88
C ASP A 290 13.79 -2.12 -13.36
N ALA A 291 13.28 -2.95 -12.44
CA ALA A 291 12.69 -4.25 -12.79
C ALA A 291 11.44 -4.09 -13.67
N VAL A 292 10.58 -3.12 -13.35
CA VAL A 292 9.39 -2.78 -14.16
C VAL A 292 9.80 -2.30 -15.55
N ARG A 293 10.81 -1.42 -15.65
CA ARG A 293 11.34 -0.94 -16.93
C ARG A 293 11.83 -2.09 -17.81
N ILE A 294 12.65 -2.97 -17.24
CA ILE A 294 13.18 -4.16 -17.93
C ILE A 294 12.05 -5.07 -18.41
N LYS A 295 11.02 -5.30 -17.58
CA LYS A 295 9.89 -6.14 -17.97
C LYS A 295 9.03 -5.48 -19.04
N ALA A 296 8.76 -4.18 -18.93
CA ALA A 296 7.99 -3.46 -19.92
C ALA A 296 8.66 -3.49 -21.30
N GLU A 297 9.99 -3.30 -21.36
CA GLU A 297 10.77 -3.45 -22.60
C GLU A 297 10.61 -4.87 -23.18
N SER A 298 10.70 -5.90 -22.34
CA SER A 298 10.50 -7.29 -22.75
C SER A 298 9.09 -7.58 -23.27
N ILE A 299 8.05 -7.01 -22.66
CA ILE A 299 6.66 -7.14 -23.11
C ILE A 299 6.49 -6.45 -24.47
N ARG A 300 6.96 -5.21 -24.59
CA ARG A 300 6.83 -4.40 -25.80
C ARG A 300 7.55 -5.06 -26.99
N LYS A 301 8.75 -5.59 -26.77
CA LYS A 301 9.50 -6.33 -27.81
C LYS A 301 8.71 -7.54 -28.31
N ARG A 302 8.21 -8.38 -27.41
CA ARG A 302 7.42 -9.58 -27.76
C ARG A 302 6.11 -9.22 -28.45
N ASN A 303 5.42 -8.18 -28.00
CA ASN A 303 4.18 -7.72 -28.61
C ASN A 303 4.40 -7.06 -29.99
N GLY A 304 5.53 -6.38 -30.20
CA GLY A 304 5.93 -5.85 -31.50
C GLY A 304 6.25 -6.96 -32.51
N GLU A 305 7.03 -7.96 -32.09
CA GLU A 305 7.38 -9.14 -32.90
C GLU A 305 6.14 -9.94 -33.30
N ASN A 306 5.24 -10.26 -32.35
CA ASN A 306 4.03 -11.03 -32.62
C ASN A 306 3.07 -10.30 -33.59
N ASN A 307 2.98 -8.97 -33.49
CA ASN A 307 2.05 -8.18 -34.30
C ASN A 307 2.68 -7.54 -35.55
N HIS A 308 3.97 -7.82 -35.84
CA HIS A 308 4.71 -7.24 -36.97
C HIS A 308 4.62 -5.71 -37.01
N LYS A 309 4.63 -5.06 -35.84
CA LYS A 309 4.52 -3.61 -35.69
C LYS A 309 5.89 -2.99 -35.48
N THR A 310 6.05 -1.73 -35.92
CA THR A 310 7.23 -0.96 -35.55
C THR A 310 7.23 -0.71 -34.03
N PRO A 311 8.40 -0.45 -33.41
CA PRO A 311 8.46 -0.12 -31.99
C PRO A 311 7.57 1.07 -31.63
N GLU A 312 7.44 2.05 -32.51
CA GLU A 312 6.64 3.26 -32.32
C GLU A 312 5.14 2.98 -32.33
N ASP A 313 4.69 2.03 -33.16
CA ASP A 313 3.28 1.61 -33.25
C ASP A 313 2.86 0.61 -32.16
N THR A 314 3.83 0.11 -31.38
CA THR A 314 3.55 -0.84 -30.30
C THR A 314 3.11 -0.07 -29.05
N PRO A 315 1.92 -0.35 -28.50
CA PRO A 315 1.36 0.40 -27.39
C PRO A 315 2.27 0.32 -26.16
N LEU A 316 2.32 1.40 -25.39
CA LEU A 316 3.04 1.46 -24.12
C LEU A 316 2.43 0.49 -23.11
N VAL A 317 3.26 -0.10 -22.25
CA VAL A 317 2.81 -1.03 -21.21
C VAL A 317 2.17 -0.23 -20.07
N ASN A 318 0.93 -0.57 -19.72
CA ASN A 318 0.22 0.11 -18.64
C ASN A 318 0.79 -0.31 -17.27
N VAL A 319 1.18 0.64 -16.43
CA VAL A 319 1.71 0.38 -15.08
C VAL A 319 0.72 0.87 -14.04
N TYR A 320 0.24 -0.04 -13.19
CA TYR A 320 -0.63 0.23 -12.06
C TYR A 320 0.11 -0.01 -10.75
N VAL A 321 -0.31 0.67 -9.69
CA VAL A 321 0.26 0.50 -8.34
C VAL A 321 -0.87 0.22 -7.36
N THR A 322 -0.71 -0.81 -6.53
CA THR A 322 -1.68 -1.22 -5.52
C THR A 322 -1.02 -1.66 -4.21
N GLY A 323 -1.81 -1.64 -3.15
CA GLY A 323 -1.42 -2.16 -1.85
C GLY A 323 -2.54 -2.01 -0.83
N HIS A 324 -2.47 -2.82 0.23
CA HIS A 324 -3.43 -2.83 1.33
C HIS A 324 -2.75 -2.51 2.67
N SER A 325 -3.40 -1.72 3.53
CA SER A 325 -2.88 -1.34 4.86
C SER A 325 -1.53 -0.61 4.76
N LEU A 326 -0.50 -1.07 5.48
CA LEU A 326 0.89 -0.61 5.34
C LEU A 326 1.37 -0.66 3.88
N GLY A 327 0.97 -1.70 3.14
CA GLY A 327 1.29 -1.81 1.72
C GLY A 327 0.65 -0.71 0.89
N GLY A 328 -0.53 -0.21 1.29
CA GLY A 328 -1.17 0.94 0.67
C GLY A 328 -0.40 2.25 0.91
N ALA A 329 0.14 2.44 2.11
CA ALA A 329 1.00 3.58 2.43
C ALA A 329 2.30 3.58 1.59
N LEU A 330 2.97 2.43 1.52
CA LEU A 330 4.19 2.24 0.71
C LEU A 330 3.90 2.39 -0.79
N ALA A 331 2.80 1.81 -1.27
CA ALA A 331 2.33 1.95 -2.65
C ALA A 331 2.07 3.42 -3.00
N THR A 332 1.51 4.19 -2.07
CA THR A 332 1.28 5.62 -2.25
C THR A 332 2.60 6.40 -2.34
N LEU A 333 3.60 6.10 -1.50
CA LEU A 333 4.92 6.73 -1.59
C LEU A 333 5.62 6.39 -2.92
N LEU A 334 5.56 5.13 -3.35
CA LEU A 334 6.09 4.71 -4.65
C LEU A 334 5.37 5.43 -5.80
N TYR A 335 4.04 5.52 -5.74
CA TYR A 335 3.25 6.24 -6.75
C TYR A 335 3.61 7.73 -6.79
N ALA A 336 3.77 8.37 -5.63
CA ALA A 336 4.22 9.76 -5.53
C ALA A 336 5.62 9.96 -6.15
N ARG A 337 6.55 9.01 -5.96
CA ARG A 337 7.86 9.02 -6.63
C ARG A 337 7.72 8.94 -8.15
N LEU A 338 6.90 8.03 -8.64
CA LEU A 338 6.63 7.86 -10.08
C LEU A 338 5.98 9.10 -10.68
N MET A 339 5.15 9.80 -9.91
CA MET A 339 4.53 11.06 -10.33
C MET A 339 5.51 12.23 -10.33
N LYS A 340 6.42 12.29 -9.34
CA LYS A 340 7.50 13.29 -9.28
C LYS A 340 8.48 13.14 -10.44
N SER A 341 8.81 11.91 -10.81
CA SER A 341 9.82 11.60 -11.82
C SER A 341 9.33 10.54 -12.81
N PRO A 342 8.39 10.87 -13.73
CA PRO A 342 7.84 9.92 -14.69
C PRO A 342 8.90 9.31 -15.61
N GLN A 343 9.99 10.03 -15.88
CA GLN A 343 11.10 9.57 -16.72
C GLN A 343 11.79 8.32 -16.15
N SER A 344 11.67 8.06 -14.84
CA SER A 344 12.29 6.90 -14.19
C SER A 344 11.74 5.57 -14.71
N LEU A 345 10.47 5.51 -15.14
CA LEU A 345 9.87 4.30 -15.72
C LEU A 345 10.34 4.01 -17.16
N GLY A 346 11.02 4.97 -17.80
CA GLY A 346 11.46 4.86 -19.18
C GLY A 346 10.34 5.11 -20.21
N LYS A 347 10.70 4.95 -21.49
CA LYS A 347 9.85 5.28 -22.64
C LYS A 347 8.82 4.22 -23.02
N ASP A 348 8.92 3.03 -22.43
CA ASP A 348 8.11 1.85 -22.79
C ASP A 348 6.90 1.66 -21.85
N CYS A 349 6.81 2.49 -20.80
CA CYS A 349 5.80 2.42 -19.76
C CYS A 349 4.86 3.62 -19.81
N LEU A 350 3.60 3.38 -19.48
CA LEU A 350 2.61 4.42 -19.20
C LEU A 350 2.04 4.22 -17.80
N LEU A 351 2.39 5.14 -16.89
CA LEU A 351 1.82 5.14 -15.54
C LEU A 351 0.32 5.46 -15.61
N ARG A 352 -0.50 4.57 -15.05
CA ARG A 352 -1.95 4.70 -14.92
C ARG A 352 -2.33 5.09 -13.50
N ASP A 353 -3.57 4.84 -13.13
CA ASP A 353 -4.08 5.08 -11.79
C ASP A 353 -3.41 4.19 -10.75
N GLY A 354 -3.22 4.74 -9.56
CA GLY A 354 -2.90 3.97 -8.36
C GLY A 354 -4.19 3.66 -7.61
N THR A 355 -4.36 2.46 -7.08
CA THR A 355 -5.50 2.12 -6.21
C THR A 355 -4.98 1.50 -4.94
N VAL A 356 -5.24 2.14 -3.79
CA VAL A 356 -4.74 1.69 -2.49
C VAL A 356 -5.91 1.48 -1.53
N PHE A 357 -5.80 0.45 -0.70
CA PHE A 357 -6.85 0.03 0.23
C PHE A 357 -6.37 0.21 1.66
N ALA A 358 -7.22 0.72 2.53
CA ALA A 358 -6.89 0.88 3.96
C ALA A 358 -5.58 1.67 4.20
N SER A 359 -5.22 2.58 3.28
CA SER A 359 -3.94 3.28 3.32
C SER A 359 -3.85 4.22 4.52
N LEU A 360 -2.73 4.16 5.25
CA LEU A 360 -2.44 5.05 6.39
C LEU A 360 -2.16 6.49 5.91
N SER A 361 -2.25 7.45 6.82
CA SER A 361 -1.79 8.82 6.54
C SER A 361 -0.26 8.82 6.43
N ILE A 362 0.31 9.40 5.36
CA ILE A 362 1.74 9.22 5.07
C ILE A 362 2.58 10.49 5.09
N GLY A 363 2.00 11.66 4.86
CA GLY A 363 2.77 12.87 4.58
C GLY A 363 2.18 14.11 5.21
N ASP A 364 2.99 15.15 5.27
CA ASP A 364 2.61 16.44 5.81
C ASP A 364 1.75 17.29 4.85
N SER A 365 1.39 18.50 5.29
CA SER A 365 0.63 19.43 4.46
C SER A 365 1.32 19.75 3.12
N ASP A 366 2.65 19.86 3.12
CA ASP A 366 3.44 20.19 1.94
C ASP A 366 3.44 19.01 0.96
N PHE A 367 3.71 17.80 1.44
CA PHE A 367 3.60 16.57 0.65
C PHE A 367 2.22 16.46 -0.01
N SER A 368 1.17 16.71 0.77
CA SER A 368 -0.20 16.60 0.28
C SER A 368 -0.56 17.68 -0.75
N ALA A 369 -0.06 18.91 -0.57
CA ALA A 369 -0.26 20.01 -1.51
C ALA A 369 0.46 19.74 -2.84
N GLU A 370 1.73 19.31 -2.80
CA GLU A 370 2.51 19.01 -4.00
C GLU A 370 1.96 17.81 -4.77
N PHE A 371 1.55 16.74 -4.05
CA PHE A 371 0.88 15.60 -4.68
C PHE A 371 -0.41 16.02 -5.40
N SER A 372 -1.23 16.86 -4.76
CA SER A 372 -2.47 17.37 -5.36
C SER A 372 -2.20 18.23 -6.59
N SER A 373 -1.14 19.04 -6.57
CA SER A 373 -0.70 19.86 -7.70
C SER A 373 -0.32 19.01 -8.92
N LEU A 374 0.38 17.90 -8.70
CA LEU A 374 0.73 16.96 -9.77
C LEU A 374 -0.46 16.19 -10.31
N SER A 375 -1.40 15.82 -9.45
CA SER A 375 -2.62 15.09 -9.83
C SER A 375 -3.58 15.95 -10.67
N ASN A 376 -3.48 17.28 -10.58
CA ASN A 376 -4.34 18.23 -11.32
C ASN A 376 -3.81 18.60 -12.72
N LYS A 377 -2.75 17.96 -13.22
CA LYS A 377 -2.20 18.26 -14.56
C LYS A 377 -3.10 17.68 -15.67
N SER A 378 -3.38 18.52 -16.68
CA SER A 378 -4.13 18.31 -17.95
C SER A 378 -5.06 17.09 -18.08
N ASN A 379 -6.32 17.33 -18.49
CA ASN A 379 -7.36 16.33 -18.80
C ASN A 379 -6.96 15.19 -19.77
N ASP A 380 -5.82 15.28 -20.46
CA ASP A 380 -5.38 14.26 -21.43
C ASP A 380 -4.55 13.13 -20.79
N GLU A 381 -4.04 13.32 -19.56
CA GLU A 381 -3.26 12.31 -18.81
C GLU A 381 -3.87 12.06 -17.43
N TYR A 382 -5.16 11.71 -17.35
CA TYR A 382 -5.80 11.35 -16.07
C TYR A 382 -5.00 10.25 -15.36
N LYS A 383 -4.24 10.64 -14.33
CA LYS A 383 -3.49 9.81 -13.40
C LYS A 383 -4.01 10.12 -12.01
N THR A 384 -4.81 9.22 -11.48
CA THR A 384 -5.47 9.40 -10.19
C THR A 384 -4.99 8.34 -9.20
N LEU A 385 -4.80 8.76 -7.95
CA LEU A 385 -4.68 7.82 -6.84
C LEU A 385 -6.05 7.66 -6.18
N TRP A 386 -6.66 6.49 -6.33
CA TRP A 386 -7.88 6.09 -5.65
C TRP A 386 -7.55 5.50 -4.28
N ARG A 387 -8.03 6.14 -3.22
CA ARG A 387 -7.88 5.67 -1.84
C ARG A 387 -9.19 5.05 -1.39
N ILE A 388 -9.23 3.72 -1.33
CA ILE A 388 -10.42 2.95 -0.98
C ILE A 388 -10.47 2.72 0.53
N VAL A 389 -11.58 3.13 1.16
CA VAL A 389 -11.83 3.00 2.60
C VAL A 389 -13.09 2.17 2.82
N CYS A 390 -13.05 1.23 3.78
CA CYS A 390 -14.20 0.42 4.15
C CYS A 390 -14.76 0.90 5.49
N ASP A 391 -15.99 1.45 5.45
CA ASP A 391 -16.77 1.80 6.64
C ASP A 391 -15.94 2.60 7.66
N ASN A 392 -15.84 2.11 8.90
CA ASN A 392 -15.12 2.72 10.02
C ASN A 392 -13.70 2.13 10.24
N ASP A 393 -12.98 1.71 9.18
CA ASP A 393 -11.61 1.17 9.30
C ASP A 393 -10.69 2.11 10.09
N ILE A 394 -9.89 1.52 10.98
CA ILE A 394 -8.91 2.21 11.80
C ILE A 394 -7.68 2.68 11.02
N ALA A 395 -7.22 1.94 10.00
CA ALA A 395 -5.94 2.22 9.37
C ALA A 395 -5.84 3.59 8.68
N PRO A 396 -6.86 4.03 7.92
CA PRO A 396 -6.87 5.39 7.39
C PRO A 396 -6.89 6.48 8.47
N ARG A 397 -7.06 6.17 9.74
CA ARG A 397 -7.09 7.16 10.85
C ARG A 397 -5.76 7.28 11.58
N VAL A 398 -4.77 6.51 11.13
CA VAL A 398 -3.47 6.39 11.76
C VAL A 398 -2.38 6.74 10.74
N PRO A 399 -1.36 7.52 11.12
CA PRO A 399 -1.28 8.36 12.31
C PRO A 399 -2.45 9.36 12.37
N ILE A 400 -2.85 9.73 13.59
CA ILE A 400 -3.91 10.74 13.80
C ILE A 400 -3.46 12.02 13.09
N GLY A 401 -4.33 12.51 12.22
CA GLY A 401 -4.02 13.64 11.36
C GLY A 401 -5.28 14.39 10.96
N HIS A 402 -5.11 15.36 10.08
CA HIS A 402 -6.20 16.20 9.61
C HIS A 402 -6.76 15.62 8.30
N HIS A 403 -7.97 15.05 8.38
CA HIS A 403 -8.62 14.46 7.20
C HIS A 403 -9.18 15.50 6.23
N HIS A 404 -9.45 16.73 6.70
CA HIS A 404 -10.07 17.76 5.88
C HIS A 404 -9.04 18.73 5.25
N PRO A 405 -9.02 18.91 3.91
CA PRO A 405 -8.11 19.87 3.27
C PRO A 405 -8.22 21.32 3.78
N LYS A 406 -9.41 21.74 4.22
CA LYS A 406 -9.65 23.10 4.76
C LYS A 406 -8.85 23.38 6.04
N LEU A 407 -8.44 22.33 6.76
CA LEU A 407 -7.64 22.45 7.98
C LEU A 407 -6.14 22.68 7.68
N ARG A 408 -5.66 22.38 6.46
CA ARG A 408 -4.23 22.55 6.06
C ARG A 408 -3.67 23.94 6.34
N ARG A 409 -4.48 24.99 6.19
CA ARG A 409 -4.04 26.38 6.42
C ARG A 409 -3.81 26.73 7.88
N TYR A 410 -4.36 25.94 8.80
CA TYR A 410 -4.26 26.18 10.25
C TYR A 410 -3.22 25.28 10.92
N THR A 411 -2.70 24.28 10.20
CA THR A 411 -1.69 23.35 10.70
C THR A 411 -0.30 23.92 10.52
N LYS A 412 0.36 24.30 11.60
CA LYS A 412 1.82 24.55 11.63
C LYS A 412 2.59 23.26 11.29
N LYS A 413 3.71 23.41 10.57
CA LYS A 413 4.57 22.30 10.15
C LYS A 413 5.07 21.43 11.31
N ILE A 414 5.35 22.07 12.44
CA ILE A 414 5.86 21.43 13.66
C ILE A 414 4.83 20.57 14.42
N HIS A 415 3.55 20.58 14.06
CA HIS A 415 2.54 19.80 14.79
C HIS A 415 2.72 18.30 14.57
N VAL A 416 2.62 17.51 15.64
CA VAL A 416 2.69 16.03 15.56
C VAL A 416 1.55 15.44 14.74
N MET A 417 0.39 16.12 14.69
CA MET A 417 -0.79 15.75 13.90
C MET A 417 -0.77 16.30 12.46
N ASN A 418 0.37 16.87 12.01
CA ASN A 418 0.53 17.34 10.64
C ASN A 418 0.72 16.14 9.68
N TYR A 419 -0.29 15.28 9.63
CA TYR A 419 -0.44 14.15 8.74
C TYR A 419 -1.71 14.35 7.91
N PHE A 420 -1.56 14.17 6.61
CA PHE A 420 -2.61 14.33 5.62
C PHE A 420 -2.64 13.13 4.70
N HIS A 421 -3.85 12.81 4.25
CA HIS A 421 -4.06 11.88 3.16
C HIS A 421 -3.83 12.53 1.81
N VAL A 422 -3.52 11.70 0.82
CA VAL A 422 -3.42 12.07 -0.60
C VAL A 422 -4.26 11.13 -1.47
N GLY A 423 -4.64 11.60 -2.65
CA GLY A 423 -5.55 10.88 -3.55
C GLY A 423 -7.04 11.09 -3.23
N ASN A 424 -7.87 10.62 -4.14
CA ASN A 424 -9.32 10.71 -4.07
C ASN A 424 -9.87 9.60 -3.19
N GLU A 425 -10.51 9.96 -2.07
CA GLU A 425 -11.17 8.97 -1.22
C GLU A 425 -12.45 8.44 -1.89
N VAL A 426 -12.56 7.13 -1.91
CA VAL A 426 -13.79 6.41 -2.21
C VAL A 426 -14.09 5.48 -1.04
N ARG A 427 -15.27 5.62 -0.47
CA ARG A 427 -15.69 4.85 0.70
C ARG A 427 -16.83 3.91 0.36
N PHE A 428 -16.67 2.66 0.77
CA PHE A 428 -17.66 1.60 0.64
C PHE A 428 -18.16 1.20 2.02
N TYR A 429 -19.41 0.73 2.09
CA TYR A 429 -20.07 0.43 3.35
C TYR A 429 -20.51 -1.03 3.42
N GLN A 430 -20.27 -1.65 4.58
CA GLN A 430 -20.66 -3.04 4.84
C GLN A 430 -22.18 -3.23 4.91
N ASP A 431 -22.92 -2.17 5.21
CA ASP A 431 -24.39 -2.16 5.31
C ASP A 431 -25.09 -2.06 3.93
N GLY A 432 -24.32 -2.03 2.84
CA GLY A 432 -24.87 -1.90 1.48
C GLY A 432 -25.36 -0.49 1.14
N SER A 433 -24.99 0.53 1.93
CA SER A 433 -25.22 1.92 1.57
C SER A 433 -24.43 2.30 0.31
N THR A 434 -24.94 3.27 -0.44
CA THR A 434 -24.26 3.79 -1.63
C THR A 434 -22.84 4.27 -1.31
N PRO A 435 -21.84 3.98 -2.17
CA PRO A 435 -20.49 4.50 -1.97
C PRO A 435 -20.45 6.02 -1.95
N SER A 436 -19.57 6.59 -1.12
CA SER A 436 -19.32 8.03 -1.07
C SER A 436 -17.93 8.37 -1.61
N SER A 437 -17.74 9.59 -2.09
CA SER A 437 -16.44 10.02 -2.62
C SER A 437 -16.15 11.47 -2.30
N MET A 438 -14.87 11.81 -2.17
CA MET A 438 -14.43 13.17 -1.82
C MET A 438 -14.84 14.22 -2.86
N ASN A 439 -14.94 13.83 -4.13
CA ASN A 439 -15.27 14.71 -5.25
C ASN A 439 -16.68 14.46 -5.80
N ASN A 440 -17.56 13.80 -5.03
CA ASN A 440 -18.95 13.51 -5.42
C ASN A 440 -19.08 12.85 -6.82
N ILE A 441 -18.19 11.92 -7.16
CA ILE A 441 -18.16 11.25 -8.47
C ILE A 441 -19.34 10.29 -8.70
N PHE A 442 -20.14 10.01 -7.66
CA PHE A 442 -21.26 9.07 -7.69
C PHE A 442 -22.65 9.74 -7.65
N THR A 443 -22.70 11.07 -7.58
CA THR A 443 -23.95 11.84 -7.59
C THR A 443 -24.06 12.62 -8.90
N ASP A 444 -25.24 12.55 -9.55
CA ASP A 444 -25.54 13.27 -10.81
C ASP A 444 -25.63 14.79 -10.65
N ASP A 445 -25.65 15.27 -9.41
CA ASP A 445 -25.67 16.69 -9.10
C ASP A 445 -24.35 17.31 -9.52
N LYS A 446 -24.36 17.95 -10.70
CA LYS A 446 -23.45 19.04 -11.09
C LYS A 446 -23.66 20.24 -10.16
N GLU A 447 -23.77 20.02 -8.86
CA GLU A 447 -23.59 21.09 -7.90
C GLU A 447 -22.17 21.60 -8.12
N LEU A 448 -22.10 22.79 -8.71
CA LEU A 448 -20.92 23.63 -8.67
C LEU A 448 -20.34 23.46 -7.28
N ILE A 449 -19.10 22.94 -7.18
CA ILE A 449 -18.40 22.85 -5.89
C ILE A 449 -18.22 24.29 -5.43
N PHE A 450 -19.20 24.81 -4.71
CA PHE A 450 -19.06 26.05 -4.00
C PHE A 450 -18.01 25.75 -2.93
N ILE A 451 -16.82 26.30 -3.14
CA ILE A 451 -15.78 26.30 -2.11
C ILE A 451 -16.30 27.20 -0.99
N GLU A 452 -17.18 26.67 -0.13
CA GLU A 452 -17.57 27.34 1.10
C GLU A 452 -16.30 27.52 1.93
N ARG A 453 -15.84 28.78 2.00
CA ARG A 453 -14.59 29.16 2.68
C ARG A 453 -14.69 29.08 4.21
N GLY A 454 -15.90 28.88 4.75
CA GLY A 454 -16.18 28.72 6.17
C GLY A 454 -15.86 27.32 6.70
N LEU A 455 -15.45 27.26 7.97
CA LEU A 455 -15.42 26.04 8.77
C LEU A 455 -16.77 25.93 9.49
N SER A 456 -17.50 24.83 9.28
CA SER A 456 -18.69 24.50 10.06
C SER A 456 -18.27 24.06 11.47
N TRP A 457 -19.14 24.23 12.48
CA TRP A 457 -18.90 23.68 13.82
C TRP A 457 -18.62 22.17 13.73
N LYS A 458 -19.30 21.46 12.82
CA LYS A 458 -19.12 20.02 12.62
C LYS A 458 -17.71 19.65 12.15
N ASP A 459 -17.05 20.52 11.37
CA ASP A 459 -15.67 20.32 10.90
C ASP A 459 -14.65 20.31 12.05
N TRP A 460 -14.99 20.91 13.21
CA TRP A 460 -14.13 20.88 14.40
C TRP A 460 -14.01 19.47 15.01
N ARG A 461 -14.98 18.59 14.80
CA ARG A 461 -14.85 17.18 15.23
C ARG A 461 -13.76 16.46 14.42
N GLY A 462 -13.45 16.94 13.21
CA GLY A 462 -12.38 16.44 12.33
C GLY A 462 -10.97 16.80 12.76
N LEU A 463 -10.81 17.71 13.73
CA LEU A 463 -9.50 18.08 14.28
C LEU A 463 -8.82 16.95 15.05
N PHE A 464 -9.60 16.01 15.59
CA PHE A 464 -9.10 14.95 16.48
C PHE A 464 -9.16 13.54 15.85
N GLY A 465 -9.38 13.45 14.53
CA GLY A 465 -9.51 12.15 13.84
C GLY A 465 -10.77 11.35 14.21
N PHE A 466 -11.68 11.92 15.01
CA PHE A 466 -12.92 11.28 15.47
C PHE A 466 -14.13 11.57 14.58
N TYR A 467 -13.97 12.34 13.51
CA TYR A 467 -15.05 12.73 12.61
C TYR A 467 -14.73 12.29 11.19
N ASP A 468 -15.72 11.64 10.61
CA ASP A 468 -15.74 11.22 9.24
C ASP A 468 -16.44 12.29 8.38
N PRO A 469 -15.76 12.91 7.40
CA PRO A 469 -16.40 13.85 6.48
C PRO A 469 -17.58 13.24 5.70
N PHE A 470 -17.67 11.90 5.63
CA PHE A 470 -18.69 11.17 4.88
C PHE A 470 -19.88 10.69 5.72
N ASP A 471 -19.89 10.86 7.05
CA ASP A 471 -21.00 10.43 7.92
C ASP A 471 -22.32 11.15 7.57
N HIS A 472 -22.27 12.32 6.91
CA HIS A 472 -23.44 13.06 6.43
C HIS A 472 -23.83 12.76 4.98
N ALA A 473 -22.99 12.02 4.24
CA ALA A 473 -23.20 11.64 2.85
C ALA A 473 -23.65 10.18 2.69
N LYS A 474 -23.98 9.47 3.78
CA LYS A 474 -24.72 8.22 3.70
C LYS A 474 -26.07 8.51 3.03
N HIS A 475 -26.20 8.24 1.74
CA HIS A 475 -27.51 8.31 1.11
C HIS A 475 -28.41 7.25 1.76
N ASP A 476 -29.66 7.62 2.03
CA ASP A 476 -30.66 6.76 2.69
C ASP A 476 -31.04 5.50 1.89
N LYS A 477 -30.55 5.36 0.65
CA LYS A 477 -30.83 4.22 -0.21
C LYS A 477 -29.86 3.08 0.08
N LYS A 478 -30.37 2.05 0.77
CA LYS A 478 -29.67 0.78 0.96
C LYS A 478 -30.00 -0.16 -0.21
N ALA A 479 -28.98 -0.81 -0.75
CA ALA A 479 -29.16 -1.91 -1.68
C ALA A 479 -30.02 -3.03 -1.05
N THR A 480 -30.96 -3.58 -1.81
CA THR A 480 -31.82 -4.69 -1.36
C THR A 480 -31.08 -6.01 -1.58
N PHE A 481 -30.28 -6.39 -0.59
CA PHE A 481 -29.39 -7.54 -0.75
C PHE A 481 -30.00 -8.85 -0.25
N GLU A 482 -29.85 -9.94 -1.03
CA GLU A 482 -30.12 -11.30 -0.55
C GLU A 482 -29.14 -11.67 0.56
N ARG A 483 -29.68 -11.97 1.74
CA ARG A 483 -28.99 -12.34 3.00
C ARG A 483 -28.02 -13.53 2.92
N LYS A 484 -27.72 -14.08 1.73
CA LYS A 484 -26.89 -15.28 1.52
C LYS A 484 -25.39 -15.04 1.58
N LEU A 485 -24.91 -13.82 1.31
CA LEU A 485 -23.51 -13.42 1.55
C LEU A 485 -23.34 -12.97 3.02
N ASP A 486 -24.01 -13.72 3.90
CA ASP A 486 -24.33 -13.41 5.29
C ASP A 486 -23.09 -13.18 6.14
N ASP A 487 -23.35 -12.54 7.29
CA ASP A 487 -22.48 -12.15 8.39
C ASP A 487 -21.75 -13.33 9.09
N LYS A 488 -21.19 -14.28 8.34
CA LYS A 488 -20.25 -15.27 8.88
C LYS A 488 -18.96 -14.56 9.27
N LEU A 489 -18.98 -13.99 10.47
CA LEU A 489 -17.79 -13.58 11.20
C LEU A 489 -16.90 -14.81 11.38
N TYR A 490 -15.65 -14.71 10.92
CA TYR A 490 -14.64 -15.68 11.33
C TYR A 490 -14.59 -15.73 12.86
N SER A 491 -14.19 -16.87 13.43
CA SER A 491 -14.24 -17.08 14.87
C SER A 491 -13.51 -15.98 15.66
N TYR A 492 -12.41 -15.44 15.12
CA TYR A 492 -11.68 -14.33 15.71
C TYR A 492 -12.38 -12.97 15.58
N GLU A 493 -13.15 -12.73 14.51
CA GLU A 493 -13.86 -11.46 14.29
C GLU A 493 -15.01 -11.25 15.27
N LYS A 494 -15.56 -12.34 15.83
CA LYS A 494 -16.57 -12.26 16.91
C LYS A 494 -16.04 -11.54 18.15
N PHE A 495 -14.72 -11.53 18.35
CA PHE A 495 -14.06 -10.80 19.43
C PHE A 495 -13.80 -9.32 19.09
N LEU A 496 -13.94 -8.93 17.81
CA LEU A 496 -13.72 -7.57 17.31
C LEU A 496 -15.05 -6.82 17.09
N ILE A 497 -16.02 -7.02 17.99
CA ILE A 497 -17.34 -6.36 17.95
C ILE A 497 -17.33 -5.12 18.87
N GLY A 498 -18.22 -4.16 18.61
CA GLY A 498 -18.38 -2.96 19.43
C GLY A 498 -17.21 -1.99 19.25
N PRO A 499 -16.49 -1.57 20.32
CA PRO A 499 -15.42 -0.59 20.21
C PRO A 499 -14.21 -1.06 19.37
N LEU A 500 -14.09 -2.37 19.12
CA LEU A 500 -13.04 -2.97 18.29
C LEU A 500 -13.45 -3.18 16.82
N SER A 501 -14.69 -2.81 16.44
CA SER A 501 -15.17 -2.90 15.05
C SER A 501 -14.29 -2.20 14.01
N PRO A 502 -13.56 -1.09 14.30
CA PRO A 502 -12.62 -0.52 13.35
C PRO A 502 -11.52 -1.48 12.90
N PHE A 503 -11.01 -2.33 13.80
CA PHE A 503 -9.98 -3.33 13.48
C PHE A 503 -10.54 -4.49 12.65
N ARG A 504 -11.82 -4.83 12.85
CA ARG A 504 -12.52 -5.82 12.03
C ARG A 504 -12.64 -5.34 10.58
N ASN A 505 -13.03 -4.09 10.39
CA ASN A 505 -13.24 -3.50 9.06
C ASN A 505 -11.95 -3.34 8.25
N HIS A 506 -10.78 -3.47 8.89
CA HIS A 506 -9.47 -3.43 8.27
C HIS A 506 -9.14 -4.65 7.40
N MET A 507 -9.90 -5.75 7.50
CA MET A 507 -9.55 -7.01 6.82
C MET A 507 -9.83 -6.96 5.31
N SER A 508 -8.95 -7.53 4.49
CA SER A 508 -9.09 -7.52 3.02
C SER A 508 -10.40 -8.18 2.52
N HIS A 509 -10.84 -9.27 3.15
CA HIS A 509 -12.11 -9.93 2.80
C HIS A 509 -13.33 -9.05 3.11
N ARG A 510 -13.24 -8.13 4.10
CA ARG A 510 -14.29 -7.13 4.35
C ARG A 510 -14.35 -6.12 3.22
N TYR A 511 -13.20 -5.64 2.75
CA TYR A 511 -13.15 -4.79 1.56
C TYR A 511 -13.81 -5.46 0.34
N PHE A 512 -13.54 -6.73 0.10
CA PHE A 512 -14.23 -7.49 -0.96
C PHE A 512 -15.74 -7.51 -0.78
N ALA A 513 -16.22 -7.85 0.41
CA ALA A 513 -17.65 -7.89 0.70
C ALA A 513 -18.30 -6.51 0.51
N ALA A 514 -17.64 -5.42 0.89
CA ALA A 514 -18.16 -4.07 0.70
C ALA A 514 -18.22 -3.67 -0.78
N LEU A 515 -17.17 -3.98 -1.56
CA LEU A 515 -17.14 -3.73 -3.00
C LEU A 515 -18.24 -4.52 -3.71
N GLU A 516 -18.40 -5.80 -3.36
CA GLU A 516 -19.41 -6.67 -3.99
C GLU A 516 -20.83 -6.23 -3.64
N LYS A 517 -21.11 -5.88 -2.38
CA LYS A 517 -22.41 -5.30 -1.97
C LYS A 517 -22.72 -4.01 -2.71
N SER A 518 -21.69 -3.25 -3.10
CA SER A 518 -21.88 -2.04 -3.89
C SER A 518 -22.09 -2.28 -5.38
N ARG A 519 -21.86 -3.49 -5.90
CA ARG A 519 -22.00 -3.82 -7.34
C ARG A 519 -23.39 -3.49 -7.87
N GLU A 520 -24.43 -3.78 -7.10
CA GLU A 520 -25.82 -3.45 -7.44
C GLU A 520 -25.99 -1.96 -7.78
N PHE A 521 -25.26 -1.06 -7.11
CA PHE A 521 -25.29 0.38 -7.41
C PHE A 521 -24.66 0.70 -8.77
N PHE A 522 -23.59 0.01 -9.16
CA PHE A 522 -22.93 0.24 -10.45
C PHE A 522 -23.74 -0.36 -11.61
N GLU A 523 -24.41 -1.50 -11.38
CA GLU A 523 -25.23 -2.20 -12.38
C GLU A 523 -26.63 -1.60 -12.54
N ASN A 524 -27.36 -1.33 -11.46
CA ASN A 524 -28.73 -0.81 -11.54
C ASN A 524 -28.79 0.62 -12.07
N ASN A 525 -27.76 1.43 -11.84
CA ASN A 525 -27.68 2.75 -12.44
C ASN A 525 -27.46 2.72 -13.95
N ASP A 526 -27.02 1.60 -14.56
CA ASP A 526 -26.92 1.48 -16.02
C ASP A 526 -28.29 1.29 -16.69
N VAL A 527 -29.31 0.85 -15.96
CA VAL A 527 -30.68 0.66 -16.48
C VAL A 527 -31.41 2.00 -16.65
N ASN A 528 -31.18 2.97 -15.74
CA ASN A 528 -31.86 4.27 -15.78
C ASN A 528 -31.33 5.26 -16.84
N PHE A 529 -30.23 4.96 -17.52
CA PHE A 529 -29.67 5.83 -18.58
C PHE A 529 -30.17 5.51 -19.99
N LYS A 530 -30.82 4.36 -20.22
CA LYS A 530 -31.39 4.04 -21.54
C LYS A 530 -32.73 4.75 -21.83
N ASP A 531 -33.42 5.26 -20.81
CA ASP A 531 -34.78 5.79 -20.96
C ASP A 531 -34.92 7.31 -20.88
N LYS A 532 -33.83 8.07 -20.88
CA LYS A 532 -33.90 9.53 -21.08
C LYS A 532 -33.66 9.91 -22.55
N HIS A 533 -34.55 9.42 -23.42
CA HIS A 533 -34.83 10.14 -24.65
C HIS A 533 -35.47 11.47 -24.25
N VAL A 534 -34.72 12.56 -24.38
CA VAL A 534 -35.26 13.93 -24.26
C VAL A 534 -36.29 14.11 -25.38
N PRO A 535 -37.60 14.27 -25.08
CA PRO A 535 -38.56 14.69 -26.09
C PRO A 535 -38.28 16.16 -26.40
N GLY A 536 -38.25 16.50 -27.69
CA GLY A 536 -37.86 17.82 -28.16
C GLY A 536 -38.67 18.95 -27.53
N GLU A 537 -37.95 19.96 -27.06
CA GLU A 537 -38.51 21.30 -26.90
C GLU A 537 -37.94 22.19 -28.02
N ASN A 538 -38.87 22.71 -28.81
CA ASN A 538 -38.64 23.63 -29.91
C ASN A 538 -37.97 24.91 -29.39
N ILE A 539 -36.83 25.24 -29.99
CA ILE A 539 -36.17 26.52 -29.81
C ILE A 539 -36.88 27.52 -30.73
N VAL A 540 -37.49 28.54 -30.12
CA VAL A 540 -37.64 29.88 -30.70
C VAL A 540 -36.75 30.81 -29.88
#